data_AF-D0E0F4-F1
#
_entry.id   AF-D0E0F4-F1
#
_cell.length_a   1.000
_cell.length_b   1.000
_cell.length_c   1.000
_cell.angle_alpha   90.00
_cell.angle_beta   90.00
_cell.angle_gamma   90.00
#
_symmetry.space_group_name_H-M   'P 1'
#
loop_
_entity.id
_entity.type
_entity.pdbx_description
1 polymer ?
#
loop_
_entity_poly.entity_id
_entity_poly.type
_entity_poly.pdbx_seq_one_letter_code
_entity_poly.pdbx_strand_id
1 'polypeptide(L)'
;YQLIVLHFLLGVASYMGREWELSYRLGMRPWIFVAFSAPVAAASAVFLVYPIGQGSFSDGMPLGISGTFNFMLVFQAEHNILMHPFHMAGVAGVFGGSLFSAMHGSLVTSSLIRETSEVESTNYGYKFGQEEETYNIVAAHGYFGRLIFQYASFNNSRALHFFLAAWPVVGIWLTALGVSTMAFNLNGFNFNQSVVDSQGRVINTWADIINRADLGMEVMH
;
A
#
# COMPACT_ATOMS: atom_id res chain seq x y z
N TYR A 1 23.93 10.98 -3.78
CA TYR A 1 22.76 10.57 -2.98
C TYR A 1 22.00 11.77 -2.41
N GLN A 2 22.56 12.48 -1.43
CA GLN A 2 21.86 13.56 -0.70
C GLN A 2 21.22 14.64 -1.58
N LEU A 3 21.94 15.18 -2.58
CA LEU A 3 21.38 16.18 -3.50
C LEU A 3 20.09 15.69 -4.15
N ILE A 4 20.08 14.46 -4.67
CA ILE A 4 18.91 13.88 -5.34
C ILE A 4 17.77 13.71 -4.35
N VAL A 5 18.02 13.09 -3.19
CA VAL A 5 16.98 12.84 -2.18
C VAL A 5 16.34 14.12 -1.66
N LEU A 6 17.14 15.13 -1.29
CA LEU A 6 16.62 16.37 -0.73
C LEU A 6 15.79 17.16 -1.75
N HIS A 7 16.27 17.28 -2.99
CA HIS A 7 15.50 17.95 -4.05
C HIS A 7 14.26 17.15 -4.44
N PHE A 8 14.34 15.82 -4.48
CA PHE A 8 13.20 14.95 -4.73
C PHE A 8 12.11 15.12 -3.68
N LEU A 9 12.45 15.07 -2.38
CA LEU A 9 11.47 15.21 -1.28
C LEU A 9 10.77 16.59 -1.31
N LEU A 10 11.52 17.66 -1.55
CA LEU A 10 10.93 19.01 -1.75
C LEU A 10 10.02 19.06 -2.99
N GLY A 11 10.45 18.42 -4.08
CA GLY A 11 9.70 18.34 -5.33
C GLY A 11 8.38 17.60 -5.17
N VAL A 12 8.36 16.42 -4.55
CA VAL A 12 7.12 15.64 -4.36
C VAL A 12 6.19 16.26 -3.32
N ALA A 13 6.71 16.92 -2.28
CA ALA A 13 5.91 17.69 -1.35
C ALA A 13 5.23 18.88 -2.05
N SER A 14 5.96 19.60 -2.90
CA SER A 14 5.42 20.69 -3.72
C SER A 14 4.40 20.17 -4.74
N TYR A 15 4.64 19.00 -5.33
CA TYR A 15 3.72 18.36 -6.26
C TYR A 15 2.39 17.98 -5.59
N MET A 16 2.44 17.46 -4.35
CA MET A 16 1.24 17.23 -3.54
C MET A 16 0.45 18.53 -3.32
N GLY A 17 1.14 19.64 -3.01
CA GLY A 17 0.50 20.96 -2.92
C GLY A 17 -0.11 21.44 -4.24
N ARG A 18 0.55 21.15 -5.37
CA ARG A 18 0.03 21.46 -6.71
C ARG A 18 -1.26 20.70 -7.04
N GLU A 19 -1.39 19.44 -6.62
CA GLU A 19 -2.64 18.68 -6.80
C GLU A 19 -3.82 19.36 -6.06
N TRP A 20 -3.58 19.82 -4.84
CA TRP A 20 -4.56 20.61 -4.10
C TRP A 20 -4.89 21.91 -4.82
N GLU A 21 -3.88 22.69 -5.22
CA GLU A 21 -4.10 23.99 -5.87
C GLU A 21 -4.95 23.84 -7.13
N LEU A 22 -4.60 22.90 -8.02
CA LEU A 22 -5.35 22.68 -9.25
C LEU A 22 -6.79 22.26 -8.96
N SER A 23 -7.01 21.39 -7.96
CA SER A 23 -8.36 21.00 -7.55
C SER A 23 -9.20 22.21 -7.11
N TYR A 24 -8.59 23.16 -6.40
CA TYR A 24 -9.23 24.40 -5.99
C TYR A 24 -9.56 25.29 -7.19
N ARG A 25 -8.60 25.49 -8.12
CA ARG A 25 -8.79 26.33 -9.33
C ARG A 25 -9.93 25.82 -10.21
N LEU A 26 -10.12 24.50 -10.28
CA LEU A 26 -11.16 23.85 -11.08
C LEU A 26 -12.50 23.65 -10.34
N GLY A 27 -12.60 24.08 -9.07
CA GLY A 27 -13.81 23.85 -8.25
C GLY A 27 -14.08 22.37 -7.94
N MET A 28 -13.03 21.53 -7.98
CA MET A 28 -13.11 20.11 -7.63
C MET A 28 -13.08 19.90 -6.11
N ARG A 29 -13.48 18.71 -5.67
CA ARG A 29 -13.31 18.30 -4.27
C ARG A 29 -11.81 18.12 -3.95
N PRO A 30 -11.31 18.63 -2.80
CA PRO A 30 -9.88 18.82 -2.60
C PRO A 30 -9.19 17.63 -1.91
N TRP A 31 -9.44 16.38 -2.33
CA TRP A 31 -8.94 15.20 -1.57
C TRP A 31 -8.02 14.26 -2.35
N ILE A 32 -7.71 14.57 -3.61
CA ILE A 32 -6.76 13.77 -4.42
C ILE A 32 -5.37 13.79 -3.78
N PHE A 33 -4.89 14.98 -3.39
CA PHE A 33 -3.58 15.13 -2.75
C PHE A 33 -3.46 14.37 -1.43
N VAL A 34 -4.58 14.14 -0.73
CA VAL A 34 -4.60 13.33 0.50
C VAL A 34 -4.28 11.87 0.18
N ALA A 35 -4.80 11.32 -0.91
CA ALA A 35 -4.41 9.99 -1.35
C ALA A 35 -2.92 9.94 -1.76
N PHE A 36 -2.44 10.97 -2.46
CA PHE A 36 -1.03 11.09 -2.84
C PHE A 36 -0.07 11.27 -1.64
N SER A 37 -0.57 11.70 -0.48
CA SER A 37 0.25 11.79 0.74
C SER A 37 0.78 10.44 1.21
N ALA A 38 0.11 9.32 0.90
CA ALA A 38 0.56 8.00 1.31
C ALA A 38 1.92 7.60 0.71
N PRO A 39 2.13 7.64 -0.62
CA PRO A 39 3.45 7.39 -1.20
C PRO A 39 4.48 8.47 -0.82
N VAL A 40 4.08 9.74 -0.62
CA VAL A 40 4.99 10.80 -0.13
C VAL A 40 5.50 10.48 1.28
N ALA A 41 4.62 10.00 2.17
CA ALA A 41 4.99 9.57 3.51
C ALA A 41 5.92 8.36 3.48
N ALA A 42 5.63 7.35 2.65
CA ALA A 42 6.49 6.18 2.50
C ALA A 42 7.89 6.55 1.98
N ALA A 43 7.98 7.44 0.99
CA ALA A 43 9.26 7.94 0.49
C ALA A 43 10.03 8.73 1.56
N SER A 44 9.33 9.56 2.33
CA SER A 44 9.93 10.31 3.44
C SER A 44 10.45 9.38 4.55
N ALA A 45 9.75 8.27 4.81
CA ALA A 45 10.14 7.30 5.82
C ALA A 45 11.50 6.66 5.48
N VAL A 46 11.69 6.17 4.26
CA VAL A 46 12.90 5.43 3.85
C VAL A 46 14.09 6.32 3.46
N PHE A 47 13.85 7.58 3.05
CA PHE A 47 14.91 8.47 2.59
C PHE A 47 15.31 9.56 3.60
N LEU A 48 14.49 9.81 4.63
CA LEU A 48 14.74 10.88 5.59
C LEU A 48 14.56 10.43 7.04
N VAL A 49 13.37 9.91 7.41
CA VAL A 49 13.08 9.58 8.81
C VAL A 49 13.97 8.46 9.32
N TYR A 50 14.10 7.37 8.55
CA TYR A 50 14.96 6.26 8.91
C TYR A 50 16.44 6.65 9.05
N PRO A 51 17.07 7.34 8.07
CA PRO A 51 18.39 7.94 8.25
C PRO A 51 18.57 8.82 9.49
N ILE A 52 17.56 9.63 9.83
CA ILE A 52 17.62 10.49 11.03
C ILE A 52 17.64 9.62 12.29
N GLY A 53 16.78 8.61 12.37
CA GLY A 53 16.70 7.71 13.52
C GLY A 53 17.96 6.88 13.72
N GLN A 54 18.58 6.39 12.63
CA GLN A 54 19.84 5.65 12.66
C GLN A 54 21.10 6.55 12.72
N GLY A 55 20.94 7.86 12.51
CA GLY A 55 22.03 8.84 12.63
C GLY A 55 22.91 8.99 11.39
N SER A 56 22.55 8.37 10.26
CA SER A 56 23.32 8.45 9.02
C SER A 56 22.47 8.28 7.75
N PHE A 57 22.79 9.06 6.71
CA PHE A 57 22.25 8.85 5.36
C PHE A 57 22.84 7.63 4.63
N SER A 58 23.85 6.96 5.20
CA SER A 58 24.32 5.67 4.69
C SER A 58 23.25 4.59 4.75
N ASP A 59 22.35 4.69 5.74
CA ASP A 59 21.33 3.68 6.03
C ASP A 59 20.00 3.99 5.33
N GLY A 60 19.96 5.10 4.57
CA GLY A 60 18.84 5.42 3.71
C GLY A 60 18.75 4.46 2.53
N MET A 61 17.53 4.17 2.07
CA MET A 61 17.32 3.25 0.96
C MET A 61 18.14 3.70 -0.28
N PRO A 62 18.97 2.82 -0.88
CA PRO A 62 19.75 3.17 -2.06
C PRO A 62 18.89 3.41 -3.31
N LEU A 63 19.36 4.26 -4.21
CA LEU A 63 18.68 4.58 -5.48
C LEU A 63 19.00 3.53 -6.56
N GLY A 64 18.52 2.31 -6.37
CA GLY A 64 18.72 1.20 -7.32
C GLY A 64 17.98 -0.07 -6.91
N ILE A 65 17.75 -0.95 -7.88
CA ILE A 65 16.96 -2.18 -7.70
C ILE A 65 17.60 -3.10 -6.65
N SER A 66 18.85 -3.52 -6.87
CA SER A 66 19.57 -4.40 -5.92
C SER A 66 19.81 -3.73 -4.57
N GLY A 67 20.02 -2.42 -4.56
CA GLY A 67 20.18 -1.66 -3.32
C GLY A 67 18.88 -1.60 -2.49
N THR A 68 17.72 -1.57 -3.14
CA THR A 68 16.42 -1.69 -2.44
C THR A 68 16.29 -3.06 -1.77
N PHE A 69 16.67 -4.15 -2.43
CA PHE A 69 16.67 -5.47 -1.81
C PHE A 69 17.65 -5.56 -0.63
N ASN A 70 18.84 -4.98 -0.77
CA ASN A 70 19.81 -4.92 0.33
C ASN A 70 19.24 -4.17 1.54
N PHE A 71 18.64 -2.98 1.33
CA PHE A 71 17.96 -2.22 2.39
C PHE A 71 16.88 -3.07 3.07
N MET A 72 16.02 -3.76 2.31
CA MET A 72 14.95 -4.59 2.87
C MET A 72 15.46 -5.75 3.73
N LEU A 73 16.55 -6.40 3.31
CA LEU A 73 17.13 -7.53 4.04
C LEU A 73 17.80 -7.07 5.35
N VAL A 74 18.59 -6.00 5.30
CA VAL A 74 19.20 -5.42 6.51
C VAL A 74 18.12 -4.92 7.47
N PHE A 75 17.10 -4.23 6.95
CA PHE A 75 15.99 -3.75 7.77
C PHE A 75 15.22 -4.89 8.45
N GLN A 76 15.07 -6.05 7.78
CA GLN A 76 14.51 -7.25 8.42
C GLN A 76 15.43 -7.77 9.53
N ALA A 77 16.73 -7.86 9.29
CA ALA A 77 17.68 -8.32 10.30
C ALA A 77 17.66 -7.45 11.56
N GLU A 78 17.62 -6.13 11.41
CA GLU A 78 17.71 -5.18 12.52
C GLU A 78 16.37 -4.94 13.23
N HIS A 79 15.24 -5.04 12.50
CA HIS A 79 13.94 -4.61 13.02
C HIS A 79 12.86 -5.69 13.05
N ASN A 80 13.12 -6.87 12.49
CA ASN A 80 12.14 -7.94 12.32
C ASN A 80 10.79 -7.42 11.76
N ILE A 81 10.87 -6.62 10.69
CA ILE A 81 9.72 -5.90 10.09
C ILE A 81 8.57 -6.83 9.73
N LEU A 82 8.84 -8.08 9.34
CA LEU A 82 7.80 -9.07 9.04
C LEU A 82 6.89 -9.35 10.25
N MET A 83 7.40 -9.18 11.47
CA MET A 83 6.65 -9.33 12.71
C MET A 83 6.05 -8.01 13.23
N HIS A 84 6.14 -6.92 12.46
CA HIS A 84 5.57 -5.62 12.84
C HIS A 84 4.14 -5.44 12.29
N PRO A 85 3.13 -5.13 13.13
CA PRO A 85 1.73 -5.10 12.71
C PRO A 85 1.42 -4.03 11.65
N PHE A 86 2.13 -2.89 11.68
CA PHE A 86 1.95 -1.86 10.65
C PHE A 86 2.42 -2.31 9.27
N HIS A 87 3.48 -3.13 9.19
CA HIS A 87 3.91 -3.71 7.92
C HIS A 87 2.89 -4.74 7.42
N MET A 88 2.35 -5.59 8.30
CA MET A 88 1.28 -6.53 7.94
C MET A 88 0.03 -5.81 7.42
N ALA A 89 -0.38 -4.71 8.06
CA ALA A 89 -1.48 -3.87 7.57
C ALA A 89 -1.17 -3.24 6.20
N GLY A 90 0.10 -2.88 5.97
CA GLY A 90 0.65 -2.51 4.68
C GLY A 90 0.45 -3.54 3.58
N VAL A 91 0.88 -4.77 3.85
CA VAL A 91 0.72 -5.92 2.96
C VAL A 91 -0.76 -6.13 2.63
N ALA A 92 -1.65 -6.08 3.63
CA ALA A 92 -3.09 -6.15 3.41
C ALA A 92 -3.62 -4.99 2.54
N GLY A 93 -3.08 -3.78 2.73
CA GLY A 93 -3.37 -2.61 1.89
C GLY A 93 -3.05 -2.82 0.41
N VAL A 94 -1.85 -3.30 0.08
CA VAL A 94 -1.41 -3.47 -1.32
C VAL A 94 -2.02 -4.72 -1.98
N PHE A 95 -2.14 -5.83 -1.25
CA PHE A 95 -2.80 -7.03 -1.77
C PHE A 95 -4.29 -6.78 -1.96
N GLY A 96 -4.96 -6.16 -0.99
CA GLY A 96 -6.35 -5.77 -1.12
C GLY A 96 -6.55 -4.72 -2.22
N GLY A 97 -5.69 -3.71 -2.34
CA GLY A 97 -5.74 -2.74 -3.44
C GLY A 97 -5.66 -3.40 -4.82
N SER A 98 -4.75 -4.36 -5.00
CA SER A 98 -4.64 -5.14 -6.25
C SER A 98 -5.89 -5.99 -6.52
N LEU A 99 -6.39 -6.68 -5.48
CA LEU A 99 -7.61 -7.49 -5.55
C LEU A 99 -8.81 -6.64 -5.95
N PHE A 100 -9.01 -5.49 -5.29
CA PHE A 100 -10.14 -4.61 -5.54
C PHE A 100 -10.05 -3.87 -6.86
N SER A 101 -8.84 -3.57 -7.35
CA SER A 101 -8.63 -3.06 -8.71
C SER A 101 -9.11 -4.08 -9.75
N ALA A 102 -8.70 -5.34 -9.62
CA ALA A 102 -9.14 -6.42 -10.52
C ALA A 102 -10.65 -6.69 -10.40
N MET A 103 -11.18 -6.73 -9.18
CA MET A 103 -12.61 -6.89 -8.90
C MET A 103 -13.43 -5.76 -9.54
N HIS A 104 -13.06 -4.50 -9.32
CA HIS A 104 -13.80 -3.37 -9.87
C HIS A 104 -13.77 -3.37 -11.41
N GLY A 105 -12.59 -3.55 -12.01
CA GLY A 105 -12.44 -3.61 -13.46
C GLY A 105 -13.28 -4.73 -14.09
N SER A 106 -13.27 -5.93 -13.49
CA SER A 106 -14.06 -7.06 -13.99
C SER A 106 -15.58 -6.86 -13.86
N LEU A 107 -16.06 -6.30 -12.74
CA LEU A 107 -17.49 -6.05 -12.52
C LEU A 107 -18.04 -4.96 -13.44
N VAL A 108 -17.27 -3.87 -13.67
CA VAL A 108 -17.66 -2.84 -14.63
C VAL A 108 -17.66 -3.41 -16.05
N THR A 109 -16.58 -4.10 -16.46
CA THR A 109 -16.46 -4.66 -17.82
C THR A 109 -17.56 -5.69 -18.13
N SER A 110 -17.92 -6.53 -17.17
CA SER A 110 -18.97 -7.55 -17.34
C SER A 110 -20.40 -6.99 -17.42
N SER A 111 -20.59 -5.71 -17.13
CA SER A 111 -21.92 -5.07 -17.09
C SER A 111 -22.03 -3.86 -18.03
N LEU A 112 -21.11 -3.73 -18.98
CA LEU A 112 -21.20 -2.73 -20.05
C LEU A 112 -22.51 -2.89 -20.84
N ILE A 113 -23.15 -1.77 -21.15
CA ILE A 113 -24.33 -1.74 -22.04
C ILE A 113 -23.84 -1.96 -23.47
N ARG A 114 -24.57 -2.77 -24.24
CA ARG A 114 -24.19 -3.10 -25.62
C ARG A 114 -24.47 -1.92 -26.55
N GLU A 115 -23.42 -1.23 -26.95
CA GLU A 115 -23.46 -0.07 -27.87
C GLU A 115 -22.66 -0.29 -29.17
N THR A 116 -22.00 -1.44 -29.33
CA THR A 116 -21.19 -1.78 -30.51
C THR A 116 -21.57 -3.14 -31.09
N SER A 117 -21.14 -3.39 -32.32
CA SER A 117 -21.22 -4.70 -32.96
C SER A 117 -20.10 -5.65 -32.47
N GLU A 118 -20.20 -6.93 -32.82
CA GLU A 118 -19.19 -7.95 -32.45
C GLU A 118 -17.84 -7.78 -33.17
N VAL A 119 -17.82 -7.00 -34.27
CA VAL A 119 -16.61 -6.77 -35.08
C VAL A 119 -15.86 -5.50 -34.68
N GLU A 120 -16.39 -4.75 -33.71
CA GLU A 120 -15.81 -3.51 -33.21
C GLU A 120 -15.44 -3.65 -31.72
N SER A 121 -14.44 -2.89 -31.27
CA SER A 121 -14.12 -2.83 -29.84
C SER A 121 -15.27 -2.22 -29.05
N THR A 122 -15.63 -2.86 -27.94
CA THR A 122 -16.65 -2.36 -27.00
C THR A 122 -16.31 -0.98 -26.43
N ASN A 123 -15.03 -0.58 -26.42
CA ASN A 123 -14.59 0.75 -26.00
C ASN A 123 -15.22 1.87 -26.84
N TYR A 124 -15.52 1.61 -28.12
CA TYR A 124 -16.16 2.61 -28.98
C TYR A 124 -17.61 2.91 -28.60
N GLY A 125 -18.21 2.07 -27.74
CA GLY A 125 -19.54 2.29 -27.18
C GLY A 125 -19.59 3.49 -26.24
N TYR A 126 -18.49 3.79 -25.54
CA TYR A 126 -18.38 4.99 -24.70
C TYR A 126 -17.95 6.21 -25.53
N LYS A 127 -18.61 7.34 -25.32
CA LYS A 127 -18.23 8.66 -25.87
C LYS A 127 -17.79 9.59 -24.74
N PHE A 128 -16.64 10.23 -24.92
CA PHE A 128 -16.08 11.14 -23.93
C PHE A 128 -17.04 12.31 -23.64
N GLY A 129 -17.42 12.45 -22.37
CA GLY A 129 -18.35 13.49 -21.91
C GLY A 129 -19.84 13.14 -22.03
N GLN A 130 -20.20 11.90 -22.36
CA GLN A 130 -21.61 11.47 -22.32
C GLN A 130 -22.19 11.56 -20.90
N GLU A 131 -23.49 11.86 -20.80
CA GLU A 131 -24.17 12.02 -19.52
C GLU A 131 -24.62 10.68 -18.90
N GLU A 132 -24.93 9.69 -19.74
CA GLU A 132 -25.41 8.39 -19.29
C GLU A 132 -24.26 7.46 -18.86
N GLU A 133 -24.47 6.72 -17.77
CA GLU A 133 -23.54 5.71 -17.29
C GLU A 133 -23.36 4.58 -18.32
N THR A 134 -22.13 4.17 -18.57
CA THR A 134 -21.80 3.20 -19.63
C THR A 134 -22.05 1.73 -19.25
N TYR A 135 -22.41 1.47 -17.99
CA TYR A 135 -22.57 0.13 -17.44
C TYR A 135 -23.75 0.05 -16.47
N ASN A 136 -24.30 -1.15 -16.28
CA ASN A 136 -25.43 -1.39 -15.40
C ASN A 136 -24.96 -1.80 -13.99
N ILE A 137 -24.90 -0.82 -13.07
CA ILE A 137 -24.50 -1.07 -11.68
C ILE A 137 -25.43 -2.03 -10.93
N VAL A 138 -26.73 -2.07 -11.27
CA VAL A 138 -27.70 -2.99 -10.64
C VAL A 138 -27.39 -4.43 -11.04
N ALA A 139 -27.01 -4.66 -12.30
CA ALA A 139 -26.57 -5.97 -12.76
C ALA A 139 -25.26 -6.39 -12.07
N ALA A 140 -24.27 -5.50 -11.99
CA ALA A 140 -23.01 -5.76 -11.30
C ALA A 140 -23.22 -6.07 -9.80
N HIS A 141 -24.01 -5.25 -9.11
CA HIS A 141 -24.38 -5.46 -7.71
C HIS A 141 -25.11 -6.78 -7.52
N GLY A 142 -26.07 -7.10 -8.39
CA GLY A 142 -26.84 -8.33 -8.35
C GLY A 142 -25.99 -9.58 -8.58
N TYR A 143 -24.98 -9.51 -9.46
CA TYR A 143 -24.02 -10.60 -9.65
C TYR A 143 -23.17 -10.79 -8.39
N PHE A 144 -22.48 -9.74 -7.94
CA PHE A 144 -21.54 -9.84 -6.83
C PHE A 144 -22.23 -10.16 -5.50
N GLY A 145 -23.43 -9.62 -5.27
CA GLY A 145 -24.26 -9.93 -4.10
C GLY A 145 -24.73 -11.38 -4.06
N ARG A 146 -24.85 -12.07 -5.20
CA ARG A 146 -25.12 -13.52 -5.24
C ARG A 146 -23.85 -14.35 -5.11
N LEU A 147 -22.71 -13.84 -5.59
CA LEU A 147 -21.41 -14.52 -5.51
C LEU A 147 -20.94 -14.70 -4.06
N ILE A 148 -21.09 -13.66 -3.23
CA ILE A 148 -20.64 -13.68 -1.83
C ILE A 148 -21.86 -13.73 -0.89
N PHE A 149 -22.50 -12.58 -0.66
CA PHE A 149 -23.83 -12.43 -0.05
C PHE A 149 -24.27 -10.97 -0.22
N GLN A 150 -25.58 -10.70 -0.22
CA GLN A 150 -26.15 -9.43 -0.70
C GLN A 150 -25.58 -8.18 -0.02
N TYR A 151 -25.30 -8.26 1.29
CA TYR A 151 -24.79 -7.14 2.09
C TYR A 151 -23.28 -6.88 1.92
N ALA A 152 -22.52 -7.79 1.31
CA ALA A 152 -21.10 -7.59 1.00
C ALA A 152 -20.88 -6.76 -0.27
N SER A 153 -21.94 -6.48 -1.04
CA SER A 153 -21.86 -5.78 -2.31
C SER A 153 -22.25 -4.30 -2.17
N PHE A 154 -21.52 -3.41 -2.82
CA PHE A 154 -21.84 -1.98 -2.85
C PHE A 154 -22.97 -1.73 -3.85
N ASN A 155 -24.07 -1.12 -3.39
CA ASN A 155 -25.13 -0.58 -4.26
C ASN A 155 -25.02 0.94 -4.45
N ASN A 156 -24.07 1.59 -3.77
CA ASN A 156 -23.77 3.01 -3.87
C ASN A 156 -22.38 3.21 -4.47
N SER A 157 -22.33 3.74 -5.70
CA SER A 157 -21.07 3.97 -6.42
C SER A 157 -20.11 4.90 -5.66
N ARG A 158 -20.61 5.92 -4.96
CA ARG A 158 -19.75 6.84 -4.18
C ARG A 158 -19.07 6.12 -3.02
N ALA A 159 -19.79 5.25 -2.32
CA ALA A 159 -19.24 4.45 -1.22
C ALA A 159 -18.20 3.44 -1.73
N LEU A 160 -18.47 2.78 -2.85
CA LEU A 160 -17.52 1.89 -3.52
C LEU A 160 -16.21 2.63 -3.84
N HIS A 161 -16.28 3.74 -4.55
CA HIS A 161 -15.07 4.49 -4.96
C HIS A 161 -14.34 5.10 -3.77
N PHE A 162 -15.04 5.52 -2.72
CA PHE A 162 -14.41 5.92 -1.46
C PHE A 162 -13.63 4.77 -0.83
N PHE A 163 -14.20 3.56 -0.78
CA PHE A 163 -13.51 2.37 -0.28
C PHE A 163 -12.28 2.01 -1.12
N LEU A 164 -12.41 2.05 -2.45
CA LEU A 164 -11.30 1.80 -3.38
C LEU A 164 -10.13 2.76 -3.17
N ALA A 165 -10.41 4.03 -2.84
CA ALA A 165 -9.39 5.00 -2.48
C ALA A 165 -8.82 4.76 -1.06
N ALA A 166 -9.69 4.56 -0.06
CA ALA A 166 -9.30 4.50 1.34
C ALA A 166 -8.45 3.26 1.67
N TRP A 167 -8.81 2.09 1.14
CA TRP A 167 -8.15 0.82 1.49
C TRP A 167 -6.62 0.84 1.26
N PRO A 168 -6.11 1.09 0.04
CA PRO A 168 -4.68 1.13 -0.20
C PRO A 168 -4.01 2.33 0.50
N VAL A 169 -4.66 3.50 0.55
CA VAL A 169 -4.10 4.72 1.17
C VAL A 169 -3.80 4.50 2.65
N VAL A 170 -4.77 3.96 3.41
CA VAL A 170 -4.58 3.68 4.84
C VAL A 170 -3.51 2.61 5.08
N GLY A 171 -3.49 1.55 4.26
CA GLY A 171 -2.44 0.51 4.38
C GLY A 171 -1.03 1.06 4.16
N ILE A 172 -0.84 1.92 3.16
CA ILE A 172 0.46 2.56 2.90
C ILE A 172 0.82 3.57 4.00
N TRP A 173 -0.13 4.34 4.53
CA TRP A 173 0.13 5.20 5.70
C TRP A 173 0.63 4.39 6.90
N LEU A 174 0.01 3.26 7.20
CA LEU A 174 0.46 2.39 8.30
C LEU A 174 1.88 1.87 8.03
N THR A 175 2.19 1.44 6.82
CA THR A 175 3.55 0.99 6.47
C THR A 175 4.59 2.10 6.64
N ALA A 176 4.28 3.30 6.16
CA ALA A 176 5.13 4.48 6.30
C ALA A 176 5.37 4.81 7.79
N LEU A 177 4.33 4.72 8.62
CA LEU A 177 4.45 4.85 10.06
C LEU A 177 5.32 3.74 10.66
N GLY A 178 5.17 2.49 10.22
CA GLY A 178 5.98 1.35 10.69
C GLY A 178 7.48 1.58 10.46
N VAL A 179 7.87 1.96 9.25
CA VAL A 179 9.27 2.30 8.95
C VAL A 179 9.73 3.49 9.80
N SER A 180 8.87 4.52 9.94
CA SER A 180 9.18 5.71 10.73
C SER A 180 9.32 5.43 12.23
N THR A 181 8.64 4.44 12.79
CA THR A 181 8.76 4.05 14.20
C THR A 181 9.95 3.13 14.43
N MET A 182 10.21 2.19 13.52
CA MET A 182 11.39 1.31 13.56
C MET A 182 12.69 2.09 13.36
N ALA A 183 12.65 3.28 12.73
CA ALA A 183 13.76 4.23 12.73
C ALA A 183 14.26 4.58 14.15
N PHE A 184 13.39 4.49 15.16
CA PHE A 184 13.72 4.72 16.56
C PHE A 184 13.73 3.41 17.36
N ASN A 185 14.00 2.30 16.68
CA ASN A 185 14.21 0.96 17.24
C ASN A 185 13.01 0.38 18.02
N LEU A 186 11.80 0.86 17.71
CA LEU A 186 10.57 0.19 18.12
C LEU A 186 10.22 -0.89 17.09
N ASN A 187 10.78 -2.08 17.31
CA ASN A 187 10.84 -3.18 16.35
C ASN A 187 9.57 -4.04 16.32
N GLY A 188 9.52 -5.01 15.40
CA GLY A 188 8.48 -6.03 15.33
C GLY A 188 8.42 -6.90 16.59
N PHE A 189 7.34 -7.68 16.72
CA PHE A 189 7.19 -8.57 17.86
C PHE A 189 8.35 -9.57 17.98
N ASN A 190 8.84 -9.76 19.20
CA ASN A 190 9.86 -10.75 19.52
C ASN A 190 9.24 -11.86 20.37
N PHE A 191 9.11 -13.04 19.78
CA PHE A 191 8.60 -14.25 20.44
C PHE A 191 9.67 -15.34 20.57
N ASN A 192 10.95 -14.96 20.58
CA ASN A 192 12.05 -15.91 20.72
C ASN A 192 11.93 -16.66 22.04
N GLN A 193 11.97 -17.99 21.97
CA GLN A 193 11.90 -18.90 23.12
C GLN A 193 10.65 -18.69 24.01
N SER A 194 9.56 -18.16 23.44
CA SER A 194 8.36 -17.82 24.20
C SER A 194 7.55 -19.03 24.70
N VAL A 195 7.82 -20.22 24.17
CA VAL A 195 7.15 -21.47 24.57
C VAL A 195 8.17 -22.38 25.26
N VAL A 196 7.86 -22.77 26.50
CA VAL A 196 8.67 -23.69 27.31
C VAL A 196 7.83 -24.85 27.82
N ASP A 197 8.43 -26.02 27.95
CA ASP A 197 7.78 -27.17 28.59
C ASP A 197 7.82 -27.08 30.13
N SER A 198 7.22 -28.06 30.81
CA SER A 198 7.18 -28.12 32.28
C SER A 198 8.56 -28.31 32.93
N GLN A 199 9.58 -28.65 32.16
CA GLN A 199 10.97 -28.79 32.62
C GLN A 199 11.81 -27.54 32.30
N GLY A 200 11.19 -26.49 31.73
CA GLY A 200 11.88 -25.26 31.33
C GLY A 200 12.69 -25.39 30.03
N ARG A 201 12.48 -26.44 29.25
CA ARG A 201 13.13 -26.60 27.94
C ARG A 201 12.36 -25.80 26.89
N VAL A 202 13.09 -25.06 26.06
CA VAL A 202 12.50 -24.28 24.96
C VAL A 202 11.90 -25.22 23.91
N ILE A 203 10.67 -24.92 23.49
CA ILE A 203 10.02 -25.53 22.35
C ILE A 203 10.00 -24.49 21.23
N ASN A 204 10.82 -24.69 20.21
CA ASN A 204 10.90 -23.76 19.09
C ASN A 204 9.56 -23.66 18.33
N THR A 205 9.27 -22.44 17.90
CA THR A 205 8.14 -22.07 17.04
C THR A 205 8.66 -21.54 15.71
N TRP A 206 7.76 -21.14 14.80
CA TRP A 206 8.15 -20.43 13.58
C TRP A 206 8.86 -19.10 13.84
N ALA A 207 8.57 -18.43 14.97
CA ALA A 207 9.28 -17.21 15.33
C ALA A 207 10.77 -17.47 15.60
N ASP A 208 11.10 -18.59 16.24
CA ASP A 208 12.49 -18.99 16.45
C ASP A 208 13.21 -19.30 15.13
N ILE A 209 12.50 -19.88 14.15
CA ILE A 209 13.06 -20.13 12.81
C ILE A 209 13.31 -18.80 12.07
N ILE A 210 12.40 -17.84 12.15
CA ILE A 210 12.60 -16.48 11.61
C ILE A 210 13.84 -15.85 12.24
N ASN A 211 13.96 -15.92 13.57
CA ASN A 211 15.12 -15.39 14.28
C ASN A 211 16.44 -16.04 13.82
N ARG A 212 16.46 -17.32 13.43
CA ARG A 212 17.66 -17.95 12.85
C ARG A 212 18.02 -17.37 11.47
N ALA A 213 17.03 -16.99 10.67
CA ALA A 213 17.27 -16.34 9.39
C ALA A 213 17.79 -14.91 9.59
N ASP A 214 17.19 -14.16 10.52
CA ASP A 214 17.60 -12.80 10.88
C ASP A 214 19.05 -12.78 11.38
N LEU A 215 19.43 -13.70 12.28
CA LEU A 215 20.82 -13.87 12.72
C LEU A 215 21.79 -14.13 11.57
N GLY A 216 21.36 -14.87 10.55
CA GLY A 216 22.19 -15.14 9.36
C GLY A 216 22.43 -13.89 8.52
N MET A 217 21.46 -12.98 8.45
CA MET A 217 21.61 -11.68 7.81
C MET A 217 22.47 -10.74 8.67
N GLU A 218 22.20 -10.69 9.97
CA GLU A 218 22.88 -9.83 10.95
C GLU A 218 24.40 -10.04 10.96
N VAL A 219 24.87 -11.30 10.96
CA VAL A 219 26.32 -11.58 11.04
C VAL A 219 27.07 -11.37 9.72
N MET A 220 26.36 -11.13 8.60
CA MET A 220 26.95 -11.05 7.26
C MET A 220 26.89 -9.65 6.62
N HIS A 221 25.99 -8.78 7.08
CA HIS A 221 25.86 -7.41 6.58
C HIS A 221 26.87 -6.46 7.23
#